data_AF-A0A6V7J5W6-F1
#
_entry.id   AF-A0A6V7J5W6-F1
#
_cell.length_a   1.000
_cell.length_b   1.000
_cell.length_c   1.000
_cell.angle_alpha   90.00
_cell.angle_beta   90.00
_cell.angle_gamma   90.00
#
_symmetry.space_group_name_H-M   'P 1'
#
loop_
_entity.id
_entity.type
_entity.pdbx_description
1 polymer ?
#
loop_
_entity_poly.entity_id
_entity_poly.type
_entity_poly.pdbx_seq_one_letter_code
_entity_poly.pdbx_strand_id
1 'polypeptide(L)' 'WTGIVKLTDINTRSDLEYLNVKQLKDLLRTNRVDFRGCVERSELLDRASRLWDAHKQSRE' A
#
# COMPACT_ATOMS: atom_id res chain seq x y z
N TRP A 1 -0.66 -3.06 -13.51
CA TRP A 1 -0.38 -1.72 -12.97
C TRP A 1 0.90 -1.19 -13.61
N THR A 2 0.81 -0.20 -14.50
CA THR A 2 1.96 0.33 -15.27
C THR A 2 2.42 1.72 -14.81
N GLY A 3 1.86 2.24 -13.71
CA GLY A 3 2.16 3.58 -13.19
C GLY A 3 2.10 3.70 -11.66
N ILE A 4 2.07 4.94 -11.17
CA ILE A 4 1.87 5.28 -9.75
C ILE A 4 0.53 4.71 -9.29
N VAL A 5 0.56 4.01 -8.16
CA VAL A 5 -0.60 3.33 -7.57
C VAL A 5 -1.17 4.23 -6.49
N LYS A 6 -2.44 4.64 -6.62
CA LYS A 6 -3.13 5.36 -5.55
C LYS A 6 -3.97 4.42 -4.73
N LEU A 7 -4.21 4.82 -3.49
CA LEU A 7 -5.05 4.07 -2.56
C LEU A 7 -6.49 3.96 -3.09
N THR A 8 -6.96 4.95 -3.86
CA THR A 8 -8.28 4.95 -4.49
C THR A 8 -8.44 3.95 -5.64
N ASP A 9 -7.34 3.50 -6.26
CA ASP A 9 -7.37 2.53 -7.37
C ASP A 9 -7.45 1.08 -6.87
N ILE A 10 -7.19 0.88 -5.56
CA ILE A 10 -7.28 -0.42 -4.87
C ILE A 10 -8.73 -0.62 -4.48
N ASN A 11 -9.32 -1.78 -4.81
CA ASN A 11 -10.70 -2.10 -4.44
C ASN A 11 -10.75 -3.07 -3.25
N THR A 12 -9.78 -3.97 -3.18
CA THR A 12 -9.70 -5.05 -2.20
C THR A 12 -8.30 -5.15 -1.60
N ARG A 13 -8.20 -5.76 -0.42
CA ARG A 13 -6.90 -6.03 0.22
C ARG A 13 -6.01 -6.90 -0.66
N SER A 14 -6.58 -7.86 -1.38
CA SER A 14 -5.84 -8.77 -2.28
C SER A 14 -5.22 -8.05 -3.48
N ASP A 15 -5.75 -6.90 -3.91
CA ASP A 15 -5.14 -6.09 -4.97
C ASP A 15 -3.71 -5.64 -4.61
N LEU A 16 -3.44 -5.43 -3.32
CA LEU A 16 -2.11 -5.08 -2.82
C LEU A 16 -1.09 -6.20 -3.06
N GLU A 17 -1.51 -7.46 -3.08
CA GLU A 17 -0.64 -8.61 -3.30
C GLU A 17 -0.12 -8.69 -4.74
N TYR A 18 -0.78 -8.03 -5.69
CA TYR A 18 -0.33 -7.93 -7.08
C TYR A 18 0.64 -6.76 -7.30
N LEU A 19 0.88 -5.94 -6.27
CA LEU A 19 1.83 -4.84 -6.33
C LEU A 19 3.26 -5.33 -6.13
N ASN A 20 4.17 -4.77 -6.92
CA ASN A 20 5.61 -4.96 -6.74
C ASN A 20 6.15 -4.00 -5.66
N VAL A 21 7.39 -4.25 -5.23
CA VAL A 21 8.08 -3.48 -4.18
C VAL A 21 8.09 -1.97 -4.46
N LYS A 22 8.32 -1.55 -5.71
CA LYS A 22 8.35 -0.13 -6.08
C LYS A 22 6.96 0.50 -5.91
N GLN A 23 5.92 -0.20 -6.33
CA GLN A 23 4.53 0.25 -6.20
C GLN A 23 4.08 0.34 -4.74
N LEU A 24 4.43 -0.65 -3.92
CA LEU A 24 4.16 -0.60 -2.47
C LEU A 24 4.87 0.59 -1.81
N LYS A 25 6.16 0.80 -2.09
CA LYS A 25 6.91 1.94 -1.56
C LYS A 25 6.32 3.28 -2.00
N ASP A 26 5.93 3.38 -3.26
CA ASP A 26 5.36 4.61 -3.81
C ASP A 26 3.98 4.92 -3.21
N LEU A 27 3.14 3.88 -3.04
CA LEU A 27 1.85 3.97 -2.35
C LEU A 27 2.04 4.44 -0.91
N LEU A 28 2.94 3.81 -0.15
CA LEU A 28 3.24 4.19 1.24
C LEU A 28 3.75 5.64 1.32
N ARG A 29 4.71 6.01 0.46
CA ARG A 29 5.28 7.37 0.41
C ARG A 29 4.22 8.42 0.08
N THR A 30 3.36 8.16 -0.90
CA THR A 30 2.30 9.08 -1.33
C THR A 30 1.28 9.32 -0.23
N ASN A 31 1.04 8.32 0.62
CA ASN A 31 0.16 8.42 1.78
C ASN A 31 0.88 8.83 3.07
N ARG A 32 2.13 9.32 2.97
CA ARG A 32 2.98 9.75 4.10
C ARG A 32 3.19 8.67 5.17
N VAL A 33 3.11 7.40 4.78
CA VAL A 33 3.42 6.26 5.65
C VAL A 33 4.92 5.98 5.56
N ASP A 34 5.57 6.05 6.72
CA ASP A 34 6.97 5.70 6.83
C ASP A 34 7.15 4.19 6.66
N PHE A 35 8.18 3.78 5.92
CA PHE A 35 8.58 2.38 5.72
C PHE A 35 10.07 2.16 6.04
N ARG A 36 10.67 3.01 6.89
CA ARG A 36 12.03 2.79 7.38
C ARG A 36 12.12 1.46 8.11
N GLY A 37 13.22 0.76 7.89
CA GLY A 37 13.47 -0.57 8.43
C GLY A 37 12.83 -1.71 7.65
N CYS A 38 11.94 -1.45 6.69
CA CYS A 38 11.40 -2.53 5.85
C CYS A 38 12.43 -3.02 4.84
N VAL A 39 12.85 -4.27 5.01
CA VAL A 39 13.81 -4.93 4.12
C VAL A 39 13.08 -5.85 3.14
N GLU A 40 11.97 -6.44 3.59
CA GLU A 40 11.22 -7.43 2.81
C GLU A 40 9.97 -6.84 2.16
N ARG A 41 9.56 -7.44 1.02
CA ARG A 41 8.29 -7.11 0.36
C ARG A 41 7.10 -7.34 1.30
N SER A 42 7.15 -8.42 2.08
CA SER A 42 6.10 -8.81 3.01
C SER A 42 5.83 -7.72 4.05
N GLU A 43 6.87 -7.06 4.57
CA GLU A 43 6.71 -5.94 5.50
C GLU A 43 6.05 -4.72 4.84
N LEU A 44 6.45 -4.41 3.61
CA LEU A 44 5.83 -3.32 2.84
C LEU A 44 4.35 -3.60 2.57
N LEU A 45 4.03 -4.87 2.27
CA LEU A 45 2.66 -5.33 2.04
C LEU A 45 1.83 -5.23 3.33
N ASP A 46 2.36 -5.63 4.49
CA ASP A 46 1.68 -5.47 5.78
C ASP A 46 1.35 -4.00 6.07
N ARG A 47 2.34 -3.10 5.90
CA ARG A 47 2.11 -1.65 6.06
C ARG A 47 1.08 -1.11 5.08
N ALA A 48 1.15 -1.51 3.81
CA ALA A 48 0.20 -1.07 2.79
C ALA A 48 -1.22 -1.59 3.09
N SER A 49 -1.31 -2.80 3.64
CA SER A 49 -2.57 -3.38 4.05
C SER A 49 -3.19 -2.66 5.24
N ARG A 50 -2.40 -2.31 6.26
CA ARG A 50 -2.88 -1.50 7.39
C ARG A 50 -3.37 -0.13 6.93
N LEU A 51 -2.64 0.50 6.01
CA LEU A 51 -3.03 1.76 5.38
C LEU A 51 -4.38 1.62 4.64
N TRP A 52 -4.56 0.53 3.90
CA TRP A 52 -5.81 0.26 3.19
C TRP A 52 -7.00 0.05 4.14
N ASP A 53 -6.85 -0.77 5.19
CA ASP A 53 -7.88 -1.00 6.20
C ASP A 53 -8.29 0.34 6.88
N ALA A 54 -7.32 1.16 7.28
CA ALA A 54 -7.57 2.48 7.87
C ALA A 54 -8.30 3.44 6.92
N HIS A 55 -7.95 3.41 5.63
CA HIS A 55 -8.60 4.22 4.61
C HIS A 55 -10.03 3.75 4.31
N LYS A 56 -10.30 2.44 4.32
CA LYS A 56 -11.65 1.89 4.17
C LYS A 56 -12.52 2.26 5.37
N GLN A 57 -12.01 2.07 6.58
CA GLN A 57 -12.72 2.43 7.81
C GLN A 57 -13.04 3.94 7.90
N SER A 58 -12.17 4.82 7.41
CA SER A 58 -12.44 6.27 7.43
C SER A 58 -13.48 6.73 6.40
N ARG A 59 -13.90 5.87 5.48
CA ARG A 59 -14.88 6.16 4.42
C ARG A 59 -16.24 5.51 4.66
N GLU A 60 -16.39 4.75 5.75
CA GLU A 60 -17.64 4.19 6.26
C GLU A 60 -18.14 5.04 7.43
#